data_AF-A0A952T535-F1
#
_entry.id   AF-A0A952T535-F1
#
_cell.length_a   1.000
_cell.length_b   1.000
_cell.length_c   1.000
_cell.angle_alpha   90.00
_cell.angle_beta   90.00
_cell.angle_gamma   90.00
#
_symmetry.space_group_name_H-M   'P 1'
#
loop_
_entity.id
_entity.type
_entity.pdbx_description
1 polymer ?
#
loop_
_entity_poly.entity_id
_entity_poly.type
_entity_poly.pdbx_seq_one_letter_code
_entity_poly.pdbx_strand_id
1 'polypeptide(L)'
;MNKLVTYLESKEVIFHSALALIILYVPHAGHLFMKLEHLDMTFFGFTLFNWIYGIALAAVIEILILVFIINGYQKAGRAYALVSFFINALYYDYWFLAIQEPTILNVKLTVTSFLICFMHSLAIWQLSDLFFKRLKADKEKVKEFWCSECEAGPFPNKRSLDGHVSKAHKYKKGH
;
A
#
# COMPACT_ATOMS: atom_id res chain seq x y z
N MET A 1 -26.48 6.26 10.32
CA MET A 1 -25.46 6.39 9.25
C MET A 1 -25.70 5.26 8.25
N ASN A 2 -25.75 5.54 6.95
CA ASN A 2 -26.08 4.54 5.92
C ASN A 2 -25.01 3.41 5.90
N LYS A 3 -25.41 2.12 5.87
CA LYS A 3 -24.49 0.96 5.94
C LYS A 3 -23.35 1.05 4.91
N LEU A 4 -23.64 1.64 3.75
CA LEU A 4 -22.69 1.85 2.68
C LEU A 4 -21.60 2.87 3.04
N VAL A 5 -21.95 3.95 3.74
CA VAL A 5 -20.97 4.94 4.23
C VAL A 5 -20.07 4.31 5.28
N THR A 6 -20.64 3.53 6.22
CA THR A 6 -19.85 2.80 7.22
C THR A 6 -18.86 1.82 6.57
N TYR A 7 -19.25 1.14 5.49
CA TYR A 7 -18.36 0.26 4.73
C TYR A 7 -17.25 1.05 4.03
N LEU A 8 -17.57 2.14 3.34
CA LEU A 8 -16.58 3.01 2.67
C LEU A 8 -15.55 3.62 3.64
N GLU A 9 -15.93 3.81 4.90
CA GLU A 9 -15.04 4.29 5.95
C GLU A 9 -14.21 3.18 6.64
N SER A 10 -14.53 1.91 6.38
CA SER A 10 -13.92 0.77 7.03
C SER A 10 -12.52 0.43 6.48
N LYS A 11 -11.76 -0.33 7.25
CA LYS A 11 -10.49 -0.92 6.79
C LYS A 11 -10.71 -1.99 5.70
N GLU A 12 -11.88 -2.62 5.69
CA GLU A 12 -12.21 -3.68 4.72
C GLU A 12 -12.23 -3.14 3.31
N VAL A 13 -12.83 -1.96 3.07
CA VAL A 13 -12.78 -1.31 1.75
C VAL A 13 -11.36 -1.05 1.29
N ILE A 14 -10.51 -0.54 2.17
CA ILE A 14 -9.12 -0.23 1.82
C ILE A 14 -8.37 -1.52 1.46
N PHE A 15 -8.57 -2.59 2.23
CA PHE A 15 -8.00 -3.90 1.94
C PHE A 15 -8.52 -4.50 0.62
N HIS A 16 -9.84 -4.49 0.38
CA HIS A 16 -10.43 -4.98 -0.86
C HIS A 16 -9.95 -4.18 -2.07
N SER A 17 -9.77 -2.86 -1.91
CA SER A 17 -9.27 -1.98 -2.97
C SER A 17 -7.80 -2.29 -3.28
N ALA A 18 -6.98 -2.51 -2.26
CA ALA A 18 -5.58 -2.93 -2.43
C ALA A 18 -5.48 -4.31 -3.09
N LEU A 19 -6.33 -5.26 -2.67
CA LEU A 19 -6.38 -6.60 -3.26
C LEU A 19 -6.80 -6.56 -4.73
N ALA A 20 -7.85 -5.80 -5.06
CA ALA A 20 -8.32 -5.63 -6.42
C ALA A 20 -7.23 -4.99 -7.30
N LEU A 21 -6.52 -3.99 -6.78
CA LEU A 21 -5.39 -3.36 -7.47
C LEU A 21 -4.31 -4.40 -7.79
N ILE A 22 -3.90 -5.20 -6.80
CA ILE A 22 -2.87 -6.24 -6.99
C ILE A 22 -3.28 -7.28 -8.03
N ILE A 23 -4.50 -7.78 -7.98
CA ILE A 23 -5.00 -8.79 -8.94
C ILE A 23 -4.91 -8.26 -10.38
N LEU A 24 -5.25 -6.99 -10.58
CA LEU A 24 -5.14 -6.34 -11.90
C LEU A 24 -3.70 -6.03 -12.28
N TYR A 25 -2.83 -5.80 -11.31
CA TYR A 25 -1.46 -5.35 -11.55
C TYR A 25 -0.46 -6.49 -11.77
N VAL A 26 -0.72 -7.67 -11.23
CA VAL A 26 0.13 -8.85 -11.42
C VAL A 26 0.33 -9.20 -12.91
N PRO A 27 -0.71 -9.27 -13.77
CA PRO A 27 -0.52 -9.48 -15.20
C PRO A 27 0.31 -8.37 -15.87
N HIS A 28 0.10 -7.12 -15.44
CA HIS A 28 0.81 -5.97 -15.98
C HIS A 28 2.31 -6.01 -15.64
N ALA A 29 2.64 -6.19 -14.37
CA ALA A 29 4.02 -6.34 -13.89
C ALA A 29 4.68 -7.62 -14.45
N GLY A 30 3.93 -8.71 -14.61
CA GLY A 30 4.43 -9.93 -15.24
C GLY A 30 4.88 -9.72 -16.68
N HIS A 31 4.10 -8.97 -17.46
CA HIS A 31 4.47 -8.59 -18.82
C HIS A 31 5.68 -7.64 -18.85
N LEU A 32 5.79 -6.73 -17.88
CA LEU A 32 6.96 -5.87 -17.69
C LEU A 32 8.24 -6.69 -17.45
N PHE A 33 8.21 -7.66 -16.53
CA PHE A 33 9.36 -8.52 -16.24
C PHE A 33 9.82 -9.29 -17.47
N MET A 34 8.89 -9.83 -18.25
CA MET A 34 9.23 -10.51 -19.50
C MET A 34 9.99 -9.64 -20.52
N LYS A 35 9.80 -8.33 -20.54
CA LYS A 35 10.54 -7.44 -21.45
C LYS A 35 11.92 -7.06 -20.91
N LEU A 36 12.09 -7.05 -19.59
CA LEU A 36 13.32 -6.60 -18.94
C LEU A 36 14.29 -7.76 -18.66
N GLU A 37 13.77 -8.94 -18.32
CA GLU A 37 14.59 -10.10 -18.03
C GLU A 37 15.08 -10.77 -19.32
N HIS A 38 16.39 -10.99 -19.37
CA HIS A 38 17.07 -11.68 -20.47
C HIS A 38 17.11 -13.21 -20.24
N LEU A 39 16.36 -13.71 -19.26
CA LEU A 39 16.25 -15.13 -18.94
C LEU A 39 15.32 -15.80 -19.95
N ASP A 40 15.91 -16.39 -20.98
CA ASP A 40 15.18 -17.18 -21.96
C ASP A 40 14.97 -18.61 -21.44
N MET A 41 13.79 -18.87 -20.88
CA MET A 41 13.33 -20.23 -20.50
C MET A 41 12.38 -20.82 -21.55
N THR A 42 12.53 -20.43 -22.81
CA THR A 42 11.73 -20.99 -23.90
C THR A 42 12.06 -22.47 -24.10
N PHE A 43 11.03 -23.32 -24.11
CA PHE A 43 11.17 -24.76 -24.35
C PHE A 43 10.37 -25.14 -25.60
N PHE A 44 11.03 -25.70 -26.62
CA PHE A 44 10.42 -26.02 -27.93
C PHE A 44 9.66 -24.85 -28.59
N GLY A 45 10.15 -23.61 -28.42
CA GLY A 45 9.51 -22.41 -28.98
C GLY A 45 8.33 -21.87 -28.16
N PHE A 46 7.95 -22.51 -27.05
CA PHE A 46 6.90 -22.02 -26.15
C PHE A 46 7.49 -21.16 -25.03
N THR A 47 6.98 -19.92 -24.91
CA THR A 47 7.36 -18.95 -23.88
C THR A 47 6.53 -19.07 -22.59
N LEU A 48 5.77 -20.16 -22.43
CA LEU A 48 4.89 -20.38 -21.28
C LEU A 48 5.64 -20.28 -19.94
N PHE A 49 6.85 -20.83 -19.88
CA PHE A 49 7.69 -20.76 -18.67
C PHE A 49 8.15 -19.34 -18.35
N ASN A 50 8.45 -18.51 -19.36
CA ASN A 50 8.77 -17.09 -19.18
C ASN A 50 7.58 -16.33 -18.59
N TRP A 51 6.37 -16.61 -19.08
CA TRP A 51 5.13 -16.03 -18.56
C TRP A 51 4.85 -16.45 -17.12
N ILE A 52 4.95 -17.75 -16.82
CA ILE A 52 4.73 -18.27 -15.46
C ILE A 52 5.71 -17.62 -14.49
N TYR A 53 6.98 -17.55 -14.86
CA TYR A 53 8.02 -16.95 -14.02
C TYR A 53 7.80 -15.44 -13.82
N GLY A 54 7.55 -14.68 -14.89
CA GLY A 54 7.29 -13.24 -14.80
C GLY A 54 6.05 -12.92 -13.96
N ILE A 55 4.96 -13.66 -14.15
CA ILE A 55 3.74 -13.53 -13.32
C ILE A 55 4.02 -13.91 -11.87
N ALA A 56 4.78 -14.99 -11.61
CA ALA A 56 5.11 -15.42 -10.26
C ALA A 56 5.97 -14.37 -9.53
N LEU A 57 6.98 -13.81 -10.19
CA LEU A 57 7.82 -12.74 -9.64
C LEU A 57 7.00 -11.49 -9.34
N ALA A 58 6.12 -11.09 -10.27
CA ALA A 58 5.18 -10.00 -10.07
C ALA A 58 4.25 -10.24 -8.87
N ALA A 59 3.67 -11.43 -8.76
CA ALA A 59 2.81 -11.78 -7.64
C ALA A 59 3.54 -11.69 -6.30
N VAL A 60 4.78 -12.18 -6.21
CA VAL A 60 5.59 -12.09 -4.99
C VAL A 60 5.83 -10.62 -4.58
N ILE A 61 6.22 -9.78 -5.54
CA ILE A 61 6.46 -8.35 -5.29
C ILE A 61 5.18 -7.65 -4.83
N GLU A 62 4.07 -7.84 -5.55
CA GLU A 62 2.77 -7.23 -5.23
C GLU A 62 2.23 -7.70 -3.86
N ILE A 63 2.44 -8.96 -3.50
CA ILE A 63 2.10 -9.48 -2.16
C ILE A 63 2.98 -8.82 -1.08
N LEU A 64 4.28 -8.65 -1.31
CA LEU A 64 5.16 -7.97 -0.34
C LEU A 64 4.72 -6.53 -0.09
N ILE A 65 4.27 -5.83 -1.13
CA ILE A 65 3.72 -4.47 -1.00
C ILE A 65 2.45 -4.48 -0.17
N LEU A 66 1.55 -5.43 -0.41
CA LEU A 66 0.35 -5.62 0.41
C LEU A 66 0.72 -5.82 1.89
N VAL A 67 1.71 -6.66 2.17
CA VAL A 67 2.21 -6.90 3.52
C VAL A 67 2.75 -5.61 4.14
N PHE A 68 3.48 -4.78 3.40
CA PHE A 68 3.96 -3.50 3.92
C PHE A 68 2.82 -2.51 4.20
N ILE A 69 1.83 -2.43 3.32
CA ILE A 69 0.64 -1.59 3.51
C ILE A 69 -0.14 -2.06 4.74
N ILE A 70 -0.42 -3.37 4.86
CA ILE A 70 -1.18 -3.97 5.97
C ILE A 70 -0.47 -3.81 7.31
N ASN A 71 0.85 -3.88 7.34
CA ASN A 71 1.60 -3.65 8.58
C ASN A 71 1.78 -2.16 8.92
N GLY A 72 1.30 -1.25 8.08
CA GLY A 72 1.38 0.19 8.31
C GLY A 72 2.78 0.77 8.09
N TYR A 73 3.59 0.16 7.24
CA TYR A 73 4.90 0.71 6.85
C TYR A 73 4.73 1.82 5.81
N GLN A 74 4.24 2.97 6.24
CA GLN A 74 3.91 4.12 5.39
C GLN A 74 5.07 4.53 4.46
N LYS A 75 6.30 4.60 5.00
CA LYS A 75 7.49 5.01 4.23
C LYS A 75 7.83 4.01 3.13
N ALA A 76 7.72 2.71 3.39
CA ALA A 76 7.99 1.66 2.41
C ALA A 76 6.98 1.71 1.26
N GLY A 77 5.69 1.84 1.56
CA GLY A 77 4.65 1.98 0.53
C GLY A 77 4.83 3.22 -0.34
N ARG A 78 5.24 4.36 0.24
CA ARG A 78 5.54 5.59 -0.51
C ARG A 78 6.78 5.46 -1.39
N ALA A 79 7.84 4.86 -0.87
CA ALA A 79 9.05 4.59 -1.64
C ALA A 79 8.74 3.67 -2.83
N TYR A 80 7.94 2.63 -2.61
CA TYR A 80 7.49 1.74 -3.69
C TYR A 80 6.69 2.50 -4.75
N ALA A 81 5.69 3.31 -4.37
CA ALA A 81 4.91 4.09 -5.30
C ALA A 81 5.78 5.01 -6.19
N LEU A 82 6.80 5.64 -5.60
CA LEU A 82 7.75 6.49 -6.31
C LEU A 82 8.62 5.69 -7.28
N VAL A 83 9.20 4.57 -6.84
CA VAL A 83 10.05 3.72 -7.69
C VAL A 83 9.22 3.12 -8.83
N SER A 84 8.02 2.63 -8.52
CA SER A 84 7.07 2.09 -9.51
C SER A 84 6.71 3.13 -10.56
N PHE A 85 6.57 4.41 -10.19
CA PHE A 85 6.33 5.48 -11.16
C PHE A 85 7.43 5.55 -12.22
N PHE A 86 8.69 5.59 -11.78
CA PHE A 86 9.83 5.71 -12.68
C PHE A 86 10.03 4.44 -13.52
N ILE A 87 9.90 3.26 -12.92
CA ILE A 87 10.01 1.99 -13.66
C ILE A 87 8.96 1.94 -14.77
N ASN A 88 7.70 2.25 -14.46
CA ASN A 88 6.64 2.28 -15.46
C ASN A 88 6.87 3.35 -16.53
N ALA A 89 7.25 4.56 -16.13
CA ALA A 89 7.51 5.65 -17.06
C ALA A 89 8.65 5.31 -18.04
N LEU A 90 9.71 4.63 -17.57
CA LEU A 90 10.83 4.19 -18.40
C LEU A 90 10.49 2.97 -19.27
N TYR A 91 9.63 2.09 -18.77
CA TYR A 91 9.18 0.92 -19.51
C TYR A 91 8.34 1.27 -20.74
N TYR A 92 7.48 2.28 -20.62
CA TYR A 92 6.68 2.72 -21.75
C TYR A 92 7.57 3.57 -22.67
N ASP A 93 8.03 2.97 -23.77
CA ASP A 93 8.92 3.57 -24.78
C ASP A 93 8.41 4.89 -25.41
N TYR A 94 7.18 5.32 -25.11
CA TYR A 94 6.57 6.52 -25.66
C TYR A 94 7.41 7.79 -25.46
N TRP A 95 8.16 7.91 -24.36
CA TRP A 95 9.10 9.03 -24.16
C TRP A 95 10.18 9.06 -25.22
N PHE A 96 10.81 7.91 -25.48
CA PHE A 96 11.86 7.79 -26.49
C PHE A 96 11.29 7.98 -27.90
N LEU A 97 10.11 7.43 -28.16
CA LEU A 97 9.41 7.61 -29.43
C LEU A 97 9.06 9.08 -29.70
N ALA A 98 8.57 9.81 -28.70
CA ALA A 98 8.26 11.23 -28.85
C ALA A 98 9.51 12.12 -28.98
N ILE A 99 10.63 11.74 -28.36
CA ILE A 99 11.91 12.44 -28.51
C ILE A 99 12.47 12.24 -29.92
N GLN A 100 12.39 11.02 -30.46
CA GLN A 100 12.91 10.71 -31.79
C GLN A 100 12.00 11.26 -32.90
N GLU A 101 10.68 11.09 -32.76
CA GLU A 101 9.68 11.52 -33.74
C GLU A 101 8.54 12.28 -33.05
N PRO A 102 8.65 13.62 -32.91
CA PRO A 102 7.70 14.44 -32.17
C PRO A 102 6.42 14.74 -32.97
N THR A 103 5.68 13.70 -33.35
CA THR A 103 4.36 13.84 -33.96
C THR A 103 3.31 14.16 -32.88
N ILE A 104 2.21 14.82 -33.27
CA ILE A 104 1.08 15.11 -32.35
C ILE A 104 0.56 13.82 -31.68
N LEU A 105 0.56 12.71 -32.42
CA LEU A 105 0.15 11.41 -31.90
C LEU A 105 1.12 10.90 -30.83
N ASN A 106 2.43 10.91 -31.08
CA ASN A 106 3.44 10.41 -30.15
C ASN A 106 3.48 11.25 -28.86
N VAL A 107 3.32 12.57 -28.97
CA VAL A 107 3.20 13.46 -27.80
C VAL A 107 1.96 13.11 -26.98
N LYS A 108 0.79 12.90 -27.63
CA LYS A 108 -0.43 12.49 -26.92
C LYS A 108 -0.27 11.15 -26.20
N LEU A 109 0.35 10.16 -26.84
CA LEU A 109 0.60 8.85 -26.24
C LEU A 109 1.54 8.95 -25.04
N THR A 110 2.58 9.78 -25.14
CA THR A 110 3.53 10.03 -24.03
C THR A 110 2.83 10.67 -22.83
N VAL A 111 2.05 11.72 -23.06
CA VAL A 111 1.29 12.39 -21.99
C VAL A 111 0.28 11.44 -21.37
N THR A 112 -0.42 10.65 -22.18
CA THR A 112 -1.39 9.66 -21.69
C THR A 112 -0.71 8.60 -20.82
N SER A 113 0.42 8.05 -21.29
CA SER A 113 1.22 7.08 -20.53
C SER A 113 1.72 7.66 -19.20
N PHE A 114 2.24 8.90 -19.22
CA PHE A 114 2.66 9.61 -18.00
C PHE A 114 1.52 9.72 -16.99
N LEU A 115 0.34 10.16 -17.43
CA LEU A 115 -0.82 10.33 -16.56
C LEU A 115 -1.28 9.00 -15.98
N ILE A 116 -1.25 7.91 -16.76
CA ILE A 116 -1.57 6.57 -16.28
C ILE A 116 -0.56 6.13 -15.20
N CYS A 117 0.74 6.25 -15.47
CA CYS A 117 1.79 5.92 -14.49
C CYS A 117 1.63 6.74 -13.21
N PHE A 118 1.35 8.04 -13.35
CA PHE A 118 1.16 8.95 -12.24
C PHE A 118 -0.06 8.58 -11.40
N MET A 119 -1.21 8.37 -12.02
CA MET A 119 -2.44 7.97 -11.34
C MET A 119 -2.29 6.64 -10.61
N HIS A 120 -1.57 5.70 -11.21
CA HIS A 120 -1.30 4.42 -10.60
C HIS A 120 -0.43 4.57 -9.33
N SER A 121 0.71 5.23 -9.44
CA SER A 121 1.59 5.48 -8.28
C SER A 121 0.90 6.30 -7.19
N LEU A 122 0.07 7.28 -7.58
CA LEU A 122 -0.72 8.07 -6.64
C LEU A 122 -1.73 7.21 -5.88
N ALA A 123 -2.39 6.25 -6.55
CA ALA A 123 -3.34 5.35 -5.91
C ALA A 123 -2.66 4.48 -4.84
N ILE A 124 -1.50 3.89 -5.14
CA ILE A 124 -0.72 3.11 -4.16
C ILE A 124 -0.30 3.99 -2.98
N TRP A 125 0.19 5.20 -3.27
CA TRP A 125 0.61 6.14 -2.23
C TRP A 125 -0.56 6.50 -1.30
N GLN A 126 -1.72 6.83 -1.86
CA GLN A 126 -2.92 7.19 -1.10
C GLN A 126 -3.44 6.01 -0.28
N LEU A 127 -3.48 4.80 -0.84
CA LEU A 127 -3.88 3.59 -0.12
C LEU A 127 -2.96 3.32 1.08
N SER A 128 -1.64 3.45 0.89
CA SER A 128 -0.66 3.33 1.98
C SER A 128 -0.92 4.34 3.10
N ASP A 129 -1.16 5.61 2.76
CA ASP A 129 -1.43 6.67 3.73
C ASP A 129 -2.78 6.48 4.45
N LEU A 130 -3.82 6.10 3.73
CA LEU A 130 -5.16 5.86 4.29
C LEU A 130 -5.13 4.66 5.25
N PHE A 131 -4.49 3.57 4.86
CA PHE A 131 -4.38 2.39 5.71
C PHE A 131 -3.57 2.68 6.97
N PHE A 132 -2.43 3.39 6.84
CA PHE A 132 -1.63 3.80 7.99
C PHE A 132 -2.44 4.68 8.96
N LYS A 133 -3.17 5.68 8.46
CA LYS A 133 -4.04 6.52 9.29
C LYS A 133 -5.10 5.70 10.04
N ARG A 134 -5.74 4.73 9.38
CA ARG A 134 -6.75 3.86 10.00
C ARG A 134 -6.15 2.90 11.02
N LEU A 135 -4.98 2.32 10.75
CA LEU A 135 -4.25 1.52 11.74
C LEU A 135 -3.91 2.32 12.99
N LYS A 136 -3.40 3.54 12.80
CA LYS A 136 -3.04 4.42 13.92
C LYS A 136 -4.27 4.82 14.73
N ALA A 137 -5.37 5.19 14.06
CA ALA A 137 -6.62 5.53 14.73
C ALA A 137 -7.17 4.37 15.58
N ASP A 138 -7.07 3.13 15.10
CA ASP A 138 -7.50 1.97 15.88
C ASP A 138 -6.56 1.67 17.04
N LYS A 139 -5.24 1.80 16.88
CA LYS A 139 -4.28 1.72 18.00
C LYS A 139 -4.53 2.79 19.06
N GLU A 140 -4.93 3.99 18.66
CA GLU A 140 -5.26 5.08 19.57
C GLU A 140 -6.60 4.84 20.30
N LYS A 141 -7.59 4.23 19.64
CA LYS A 141 -8.83 3.76 20.28
C LYS A 141 -8.60 2.62 21.27
N VAL A 142 -7.64 1.73 20.99
CA VAL A 142 -7.26 0.59 21.84
C VAL A 142 -6.09 0.96 22.77
N LYS A 143 -5.90 2.23 23.12
CA LYS A 143 -5.08 2.56 24.30
C LYS A 143 -5.82 2.11 25.54
N GLU A 144 -5.59 0.87 25.92
CA GLU A 144 -6.03 0.35 27.19
C GLU A 144 -5.26 1.09 28.29
N PHE A 145 -5.98 1.87 29.07
CA PHE A 145 -5.38 2.58 30.20
C PHE A 145 -5.37 1.62 31.37
N TRP A 146 -4.18 1.17 31.78
CA TRP A 146 -4.00 0.34 32.96
C TRP A 146 -3.34 1.16 34.07
N CYS A 147 -3.71 0.89 35.32
CA CYS A 147 -3.02 1.46 36.45
C CYS A 147 -1.71 0.72 36.69
N SER A 148 -0.57 1.43 36.63
CA SER A 148 0.75 0.84 36.86
C SER A 148 1.01 0.47 38.33
N GLU A 149 0.21 0.97 39.28
CA GLU A 149 0.41 0.73 40.71
C GLU A 149 -0.31 -0.50 41.24
N CYS A 150 -1.42 -0.90 40.62
CA CYS A 150 -2.24 -2.03 41.05
C CYS A 150 -2.70 -2.95 39.91
N GLU A 151 -2.22 -2.70 38.69
CA GLU A 151 -2.62 -3.43 37.48
C GLU A 151 -4.14 -3.43 37.25
N ALA A 152 -4.88 -2.48 37.84
CA ALA A 152 -6.31 -2.34 37.60
C ALA A 152 -6.56 -1.78 36.20
N GLY A 153 -7.52 -2.36 35.48
CA GLY A 153 -7.88 -1.97 34.13
C GLY A 153 -8.60 -3.08 33.37
N PRO A 154 -8.85 -2.89 32.06
CA PRO A 154 -8.55 -1.68 31.29
C PRO A 154 -9.57 -0.56 31.56
N PHE A 155 -9.09 0.67 31.73
CA PHE A 155 -9.92 1.88 31.83
C PHE A 155 -10.24 2.43 30.42
N PRO A 156 -11.47 2.92 30.19
CA PRO A 156 -11.95 3.31 28.86
C PRO A 156 -11.32 4.61 28.32
N ASN A 157 -10.74 5.44 29.18
CA ASN A 157 -10.04 6.67 28.79
C ASN A 157 -9.09 7.13 29.91
N LYS A 158 -8.17 8.04 29.56
CA LYS A 158 -7.19 8.62 30.50
C LYS A 158 -7.85 9.26 31.72
N ARG A 159 -8.98 9.94 31.56
CA ARG A 159 -9.71 10.61 32.66
C ARG A 159 -10.24 9.61 33.68
N SER A 160 -10.70 8.43 33.24
CA SER A 160 -11.12 7.33 34.11
C SER A 160 -9.93 6.74 34.88
N LEU A 161 -8.78 6.57 34.23
CA LEU A 161 -7.54 6.16 34.90
C LEU A 161 -7.09 7.20 35.94
N ASP A 162 -7.04 8.48 35.57
CA ASP A 162 -6.66 9.58 36.48
C ASP A 162 -7.63 9.67 37.69
N GLY A 163 -8.92 9.43 37.45
CA GLY A 163 -9.95 9.33 38.48
C GLY A 163 -9.76 8.13 39.42
N HIS A 164 -9.31 6.99 38.89
CA HIS A 164 -8.93 5.83 39.70
C HIS A 164 -7.67 6.11 40.52
N VAL A 165 -6.61 6.62 39.90
CA VAL A 165 -5.34 6.93 40.59
C VAL A 165 -5.56 7.94 41.72
N SER A 166 -6.32 9.00 41.47
CA SER A 166 -6.62 10.01 42.49
C SER A 166 -7.51 9.52 43.64
N LYS A 167 -8.24 8.41 43.48
CA LYS A 167 -9.09 7.84 44.54
C LYS A 167 -8.42 6.66 45.25
N ALA A 168 -7.86 5.72 44.51
CA ALA A 168 -7.30 4.47 45.01
C ALA A 168 -5.85 4.61 45.50
N HIS A 169 -5.07 5.52 44.91
CA HIS A 169 -3.63 5.68 45.18
C HIS A 169 -3.27 6.97 45.93
N LYS A 170 -4.28 7.69 46.41
CA LYS A 170 -4.13 8.98 47.11
C LYS A 170 -3.26 8.93 48.37
N TYR A 171 -3.02 7.74 48.93
CA TYR A 171 -2.31 7.53 50.20
C TYR A 171 -0.87 7.00 50.06
N LYS A 172 -0.34 6.74 48.86
CA LYS A 172 1.03 6.17 48.70
C LYS A 172 2.15 7.20 48.54
N LYS A 173 1.87 8.50 48.48
CA LYS A 173 2.90 9.57 48.53
C LYS A 173 3.10 10.03 49.96
N GLY A 174 3.78 9.22 50.76
CA GLY A 174 4.09 9.59 52.13
C GLY A 174 4.68 8.44 52.92
N HIS A 175 5.83 7.91 52.49
CA HIS A 175 6.86 7.30 53.34
C HIS A 175 8.18 7.26 52.57
#